data_AF-A0A7Y7CBS8-F1
#
_entry.id   AF-A0A7Y7CBS8-F1
#
_cell.length_a   1.000
_cell.length_b   1.000
_cell.length_c   1.000
_cell.angle_alpha   90.00
_cell.angle_beta   90.00
_cell.angle_gamma   90.00
#
_symmetry.space_group_name_H-M   'P 1'
#
loop_
_entity.id
_entity.type
_entity.pdbx_description
1 polymer ?
#
loop_
_entity_poly.entity_id
_entity_poly.type
_entity_poly.pdbx_seq_one_letter_code
_entity_poly.pdbx_strand_id
1 'polypeptide(L)'
;MADSDHLADWAENEHKTAPKEAGCLWRHVDYKNKKFPRCNYRKNAHDYSKASEKHIYDVPNMRSPERWVAVWVEDLAPTIRKSGEVEPGTHAPNPLSDGAWDLDRGSNFQDWKKPYWHNTHHVIACGELETAFPDPEERRLILATRWNINEMPNVIILPKQYVVARILKLPTHVPPEGPAEHEHYSASLGTKLNSIKAKLAKGESDPTKHKLTDENKDACRSELEKASTAIRAFLIASGEKNPGINLDNLRLDSVDWP
;
A
#
# COMPACT_ATOMS: atom_id res chain seq x y z
N MET A 1 -10.09 -10.00 -14.32
CA MET A 1 -11.55 -9.80 -14.20
C MET A 1 -12.08 -10.84 -13.22
N ALA A 2 -13.16 -10.48 -12.52
CA ALA A 2 -13.91 -11.26 -11.52
C ALA A 2 -13.28 -11.36 -10.13
N ASP A 3 -13.59 -10.38 -9.28
CA ASP A 3 -13.46 -10.51 -7.81
C ASP A 3 -14.48 -9.63 -7.04
N SER A 4 -15.50 -9.10 -7.72
CA SER A 4 -16.42 -8.08 -7.17
C SER A 4 -17.75 -8.63 -6.66
N ASP A 5 -18.16 -9.82 -7.05
CA ASP A 5 -19.59 -10.15 -7.09
C ASP A 5 -20.10 -11.01 -5.92
N HIS A 6 -19.22 -11.51 -5.03
CA HIS A 6 -19.65 -12.34 -3.89
C HIS A 6 -19.61 -11.64 -2.51
N LEU A 7 -19.19 -10.37 -2.44
CA LEU A 7 -19.05 -9.63 -1.16
C LEU A 7 -19.80 -8.28 -1.12
N ALA A 8 -20.54 -7.93 -2.18
CA ALA A 8 -21.27 -6.66 -2.29
C ALA A 8 -22.32 -6.46 -1.17
N ASP A 9 -22.96 -7.54 -0.71
CA ASP A 9 -23.99 -7.47 0.34
C ASP A 9 -23.43 -7.10 1.73
N TRP A 10 -22.15 -7.37 1.98
CA TRP A 10 -21.51 -7.19 3.30
C TRP A 10 -20.85 -5.82 3.45
N ALA A 11 -20.23 -5.34 2.37
CA ALA A 11 -19.68 -3.99 2.28
C ALA A 11 -20.75 -2.92 2.57
N GLU A 12 -22.02 -3.20 2.32
CA GLU A 12 -23.09 -2.25 2.59
C GLU A 12 -23.62 -2.26 4.03
N ASN A 13 -23.59 -3.38 4.75
CA ASN A 13 -24.31 -3.51 6.03
C ASN A 13 -23.52 -3.00 7.25
N GLU A 14 -22.22 -3.28 7.37
CA GLU A 14 -21.39 -2.77 8.48
C GLU A 14 -21.22 -1.25 8.44
N HIS A 15 -21.23 -0.67 7.24
CA HIS A 15 -21.09 0.78 7.08
C HIS A 15 -22.42 1.55 7.24
N LYS A 16 -23.58 0.88 7.22
CA LYS A 16 -24.89 1.54 7.35
C LYS A 16 -25.17 2.01 8.78
N THR A 17 -24.60 1.37 9.79
CA THR A 17 -24.92 1.64 11.21
C THR A 17 -23.93 2.59 11.88
N ALA A 18 -22.62 2.50 11.59
CA ALA A 18 -21.60 3.37 12.18
C ALA A 18 -20.37 3.57 11.26
N PRO A 19 -20.50 4.30 10.13
CA PRO A 19 -19.45 4.40 9.09
C PRO A 19 -18.14 5.05 9.54
N LYS A 20 -18.13 5.76 10.67
CA LYS A 20 -16.93 6.36 11.27
C LYS A 20 -16.23 5.43 12.26
N GLU A 21 -16.87 4.38 12.71
CA GLU A 21 -16.35 3.46 13.72
C GLU A 21 -16.12 2.04 13.19
N ALA A 22 -16.72 1.70 12.04
CA ALA A 22 -16.58 0.40 11.40
C ALA A 22 -15.15 0.12 10.90
N GLY A 23 -14.76 -1.15 10.97
CA GLY A 23 -13.61 -1.67 10.22
C GLY A 23 -13.93 -1.81 8.73
N CYS A 24 -12.92 -2.08 7.91
CA CYS A 24 -13.11 -2.29 6.48
C CYS A 24 -12.01 -3.20 5.91
N LEU A 25 -12.40 -4.19 5.11
CA LEU A 25 -11.49 -5.12 4.42
C LEU A 25 -11.44 -4.90 2.90
N TRP A 26 -12.23 -3.94 2.39
CA TRP A 26 -12.40 -3.73 0.95
C TRP A 26 -11.69 -2.48 0.48
N ARG A 27 -11.25 -2.50 -0.78
CA ARG A 27 -10.63 -1.33 -1.42
C ARG A 27 -11.68 -0.34 -1.90
N HIS A 28 -11.77 0.83 -1.27
CA HIS A 28 -12.59 1.94 -1.77
C HIS A 28 -11.73 2.96 -2.54
N VAL A 29 -12.02 3.14 -3.84
CA VAL A 29 -11.16 3.89 -4.76
C VAL A 29 -11.55 5.35 -5.00
N ASP A 30 -12.77 5.75 -4.64
CA ASP A 30 -13.27 7.10 -4.90
C ASP A 30 -12.74 8.12 -3.87
N TYR A 31 -11.70 8.87 -4.25
CA TYR A 31 -11.02 9.92 -3.46
C TYR A 31 -11.98 10.91 -2.77
N LYS A 32 -13.11 11.23 -3.43
CA LYS A 32 -14.06 12.27 -2.96
C LYS A 32 -15.27 11.69 -2.26
N ASN A 33 -15.32 10.37 -2.06
CA ASN A 33 -16.46 9.73 -1.43
C ASN A 33 -16.60 10.19 0.03
N LYS A 34 -17.66 10.97 0.29
CA LYS A 34 -17.99 11.50 1.62
C LYS A 34 -18.73 10.47 2.49
N LYS A 35 -19.23 9.38 1.91
CA LYS A 35 -20.02 8.35 2.61
C LYS A 35 -19.14 7.54 3.57
N PHE A 36 -17.93 7.19 3.13
CA PHE A 36 -16.99 6.35 3.90
C PHE A 36 -15.58 6.96 3.93
N PRO A 37 -15.39 8.09 4.63
CA PRO A 37 -14.13 8.83 4.59
C PRO A 37 -12.92 8.00 5.08
N ARG A 38 -13.13 7.09 6.05
CA ARG A 38 -12.11 6.19 6.60
C ARG A 38 -11.69 5.05 5.67
N CYS A 39 -12.47 4.75 4.63
CA CYS A 39 -12.19 3.62 3.75
C CYS A 39 -11.32 4.01 2.54
N ASN A 40 -11.02 5.30 2.42
CA ASN A 40 -10.30 5.82 1.28
C ASN A 40 -8.79 5.67 1.45
N TYR A 41 -8.24 4.55 1.01
CA TYR A 41 -6.81 4.26 1.19
C TYR A 41 -5.90 5.35 0.62
N ARG A 42 -6.23 5.92 -0.55
CA ARG A 42 -5.44 7.00 -1.17
C ARG A 42 -5.44 8.25 -0.31
N LYS A 43 -6.63 8.68 0.11
CA LYS A 43 -6.78 9.87 0.96
C LYS A 43 -6.11 9.66 2.32
N ASN A 44 -6.28 8.50 2.94
CA ASN A 44 -5.68 8.17 4.22
C ASN A 44 -4.14 8.19 4.14
N ALA A 45 -3.58 7.58 3.09
CA ALA A 45 -2.14 7.61 2.86
C ALA A 45 -1.63 9.03 2.58
N HIS A 46 -2.35 9.82 1.77
CA HIS A 46 -2.01 11.21 1.48
C HIS A 46 -2.05 12.09 2.73
N ASP A 47 -3.16 12.06 3.48
CA ASP A 47 -3.36 12.85 4.70
C ASP A 47 -2.29 12.50 5.74
N TYR A 48 -2.03 11.21 5.97
CA TYR A 48 -1.00 10.78 6.92
C TYR A 48 0.40 11.20 6.46
N SER A 49 0.72 10.99 5.19
CA SER A 49 2.02 11.38 4.63
C SER A 49 2.24 12.88 4.79
N LYS A 50 1.20 13.68 4.50
CA LYS A 50 1.22 15.13 4.66
C LYS A 50 1.38 15.58 6.12
N ALA A 51 0.81 14.84 7.08
CA ALA A 51 0.88 15.18 8.49
C ALA A 51 2.18 14.73 9.16
N SER A 52 2.69 13.55 8.80
CA SER A 52 3.71 12.85 9.59
C SER A 52 4.98 12.51 8.80
N GLU A 53 4.92 12.47 7.47
CA GLU A 53 5.99 11.90 6.64
C GLU A 53 6.36 12.75 5.43
N LYS A 54 6.15 14.07 5.52
CA LYS A 54 6.57 15.00 4.48
C LYS A 54 8.04 14.82 4.08
N HIS A 55 8.90 14.50 5.04
CA HIS A 55 10.33 14.26 4.79
C HIS A 55 10.62 13.11 3.81
N ILE A 56 9.69 12.15 3.63
CA ILE A 56 9.82 11.05 2.67
C ILE A 56 9.50 11.53 1.26
N TYR A 57 8.46 12.37 1.10
CA TYR A 57 7.88 12.71 -0.21
C TYR A 57 8.24 14.12 -0.72
N ASP A 58 8.36 15.09 0.18
CA ASP A 58 8.71 16.48 -0.10
C ASP A 58 10.24 16.64 -0.07
N VAL A 59 10.97 15.77 -0.78
CA VAL A 59 12.44 15.75 -0.70
C VAL A 59 13.04 16.94 -1.47
N PRO A 60 13.89 17.78 -0.83
CA PRO A 60 14.56 18.91 -1.51
C PRO A 60 15.41 18.45 -2.71
N ASN A 61 15.86 17.20 -2.69
CA ASN A 61 16.67 16.58 -3.74
C ASN A 61 15.91 16.41 -5.07
N MET A 62 14.57 16.41 -5.05
CA MET A 62 13.74 16.55 -6.26
C MET A 62 13.89 17.93 -6.92
N ARG A 63 14.52 18.89 -6.24
CA ARG A 63 14.74 20.25 -6.74
C ARG A 63 16.20 20.49 -7.16
N SER A 64 17.08 19.47 -7.09
CA SER A 64 18.47 19.57 -7.56
C SER A 64 18.54 19.24 -9.06
N PRO A 65 18.98 20.19 -9.90
CA PRO A 65 19.21 19.95 -11.32
C PRO A 65 20.26 18.87 -11.56
N GLU A 66 21.29 18.71 -10.73
CA GLU A 66 22.36 17.74 -11.00
C GLU A 66 21.88 16.28 -10.93
N ARG A 67 21.02 15.94 -9.96
CA ARG A 67 20.42 14.61 -9.88
C ARG A 67 19.32 14.40 -10.91
N TRP A 68 18.55 15.44 -11.23
CA TRP A 68 17.56 15.38 -12.31
C TRP A 68 18.21 15.28 -13.68
N VAL A 69 19.37 15.88 -13.92
CA VAL A 69 20.11 15.76 -15.19
C VAL A 69 20.65 14.34 -15.35
N ALA A 70 21.22 13.73 -14.31
CA ALA A 70 21.59 12.32 -14.36
C ALA A 70 20.36 11.43 -14.65
N VAL A 71 19.25 11.63 -13.93
CA VAL A 71 17.98 10.91 -14.12
C VAL A 71 17.33 11.15 -15.50
N TRP A 72 17.40 12.38 -16.00
CA TRP A 72 16.77 12.79 -17.26
C TRP A 72 17.62 12.34 -18.47
N VAL A 73 18.94 12.47 -18.40
CA VAL A 73 19.88 12.14 -19.48
C VAL A 73 20.16 10.63 -19.55
N GLU A 74 20.32 9.94 -18.42
CA GLU A 74 20.75 8.53 -18.40
C GLU A 74 19.56 7.56 -18.52
N ASP A 75 18.40 7.87 -17.91
CA ASP A 75 17.29 6.91 -17.77
C ASP A 75 16.01 7.31 -18.53
N LEU A 76 15.61 8.58 -18.51
CA LEU A 76 14.38 9.04 -19.18
C LEU A 76 14.58 9.33 -20.67
N ALA A 77 15.62 10.06 -21.08
CA ALA A 77 15.84 10.46 -22.47
C ALA A 77 15.99 9.30 -23.47
N PRO A 78 16.68 8.18 -23.15
CA PRO A 78 16.79 7.04 -24.07
C PRO A 78 15.47 6.28 -24.22
N THR A 79 14.70 6.19 -23.14
CA THR A 79 13.37 5.55 -23.10
C THR A 79 12.36 6.37 -23.91
N ILE A 80 12.37 7.70 -23.77
CA ILE A 80 11.60 8.67 -24.58
C ILE A 80 11.90 8.54 -26.08
N ARG A 81 13.16 8.34 -26.45
CA ARG A 81 13.58 8.23 -27.86
C ARG A 81 13.25 6.89 -28.52
N LYS A 82 13.12 5.82 -27.75
CA LYS A 82 12.85 4.46 -28.27
C LYS A 82 11.37 4.13 -28.41
N SER A 83 10.52 4.58 -27.49
CA SER A 83 9.10 4.23 -27.49
C SER A 83 8.24 5.17 -28.33
N GLY A 84 8.71 6.38 -28.65
CA GLY A 84 7.86 7.44 -29.24
C GLY A 84 6.73 7.92 -28.31
N GLU A 85 6.56 7.27 -27.16
CA GLU A 85 5.56 7.51 -26.15
C GLU A 85 6.24 7.50 -24.78
N VAL A 86 6.43 8.68 -24.22
CA VAL A 86 6.28 8.84 -22.78
C VAL A 86 5.17 9.86 -22.66
N GLU A 87 4.01 9.44 -22.17
CA GLU A 87 3.18 10.40 -21.47
C GLU A 87 3.78 10.52 -20.06
N PRO A 88 4.55 11.57 -19.72
CA PRO A 88 4.85 11.91 -18.33
C PRO A 88 3.52 12.30 -17.66
N GLY A 89 2.70 11.30 -17.35
CA GLY A 89 1.29 11.42 -17.02
C GLY A 89 0.54 12.59 -17.66
N THR A 90 0.83 12.97 -18.91
CA THR A 90 0.24 14.10 -19.69
C THR A 90 0.15 15.48 -19.00
N HIS A 91 0.37 15.59 -17.68
CA HIS A 91 0.06 16.71 -16.80
C HIS A 91 0.90 16.71 -15.50
N ALA A 92 1.98 15.93 -15.42
CA ALA A 92 2.89 15.99 -14.29
C ALA A 92 3.59 17.36 -14.29
N PRO A 93 3.58 18.13 -13.17
CA PRO A 93 4.24 19.42 -13.12
C PRO A 93 5.76 19.24 -13.22
N ASN A 94 6.48 20.23 -13.76
CA ASN A 94 7.94 20.18 -13.85
C ASN A 94 8.53 19.99 -12.44
N PRO A 95 9.29 18.91 -12.16
CA PRO A 95 9.87 18.66 -10.84
C PRO A 95 10.87 19.74 -10.39
N LEU A 96 11.48 20.46 -11.35
CA LEU A 96 12.40 21.57 -11.05
C LEU A 96 11.67 22.85 -10.60
N SER A 97 10.35 22.92 -10.78
CA SER A 97 9.56 24.03 -10.26
C SER A 97 9.42 23.90 -8.75
N ASP A 98 9.63 25.02 -8.04
CA ASP A 98 9.67 25.01 -6.58
C ASP A 98 8.36 24.47 -5.95
N GLY A 99 8.52 23.43 -5.13
CA GLY A 99 7.44 22.71 -4.45
C GLY A 99 6.41 22.07 -5.38
N ALA A 100 6.72 21.86 -6.66
CA ALA A 100 5.76 21.34 -7.62
C ALA A 100 5.24 19.94 -7.29
N TRP A 101 6.05 19.14 -6.60
CA TRP A 101 5.75 17.75 -6.25
C TRP A 101 5.41 17.57 -4.76
N ASP A 102 5.40 18.64 -3.98
CA ASP A 102 5.11 18.57 -2.55
C ASP A 102 3.70 18.04 -2.30
N LEU A 103 3.53 17.30 -1.20
CA LEU A 103 2.27 16.69 -0.77
C LEU A 103 1.14 17.71 -0.59
N ASP A 104 1.46 18.95 -0.23
CA ASP A 104 0.47 20.01 -0.01
C ASP A 104 0.22 20.91 -1.23
N ARG A 105 0.87 20.62 -2.37
CA ARG A 105 0.72 21.39 -3.61
C ARG A 105 -0.45 20.87 -4.45
N GLY A 106 -1.47 21.70 -4.63
CA GLY A 106 -2.55 21.47 -5.58
C GLY A 106 -3.26 20.12 -5.38
N SER A 107 -3.30 19.30 -6.43
CA SER A 107 -3.93 17.97 -6.44
C SER A 107 -2.93 16.82 -6.38
N ASN A 108 -1.70 17.05 -5.90
CA ASN A 108 -0.69 16.01 -5.79
C ASN A 108 -1.18 14.87 -4.90
N PHE A 109 -0.92 13.63 -5.32
CA PHE A 109 -1.26 12.37 -4.64
C PHE A 109 -2.75 12.11 -4.41
N GLN A 110 -3.64 12.93 -4.99
CA GLN A 110 -5.08 12.69 -4.98
C GLN A 110 -5.54 11.73 -6.09
N ASP A 111 -4.68 11.53 -7.09
CA ASP A 111 -4.84 10.60 -8.20
C ASP A 111 -3.49 9.96 -8.53
N TRP A 112 -3.50 8.75 -9.10
CA TRP A 112 -2.31 7.95 -9.36
C TRP A 112 -1.33 8.59 -10.37
N LYS A 113 -1.74 9.60 -11.15
CA LYS A 113 -0.87 10.23 -12.17
C LYS A 113 -0.05 11.43 -11.67
N LYS A 114 -0.42 12.06 -10.54
CA LYS A 114 0.15 13.35 -10.10
C LYS A 114 0.72 13.29 -8.69
N PRO A 115 1.92 13.84 -8.42
CA PRO A 115 2.75 14.64 -9.33
C PRO A 115 3.56 13.81 -10.32
N TYR A 116 3.67 12.51 -10.07
CA TYR A 116 4.25 11.48 -10.93
C TYR A 116 3.39 10.22 -10.83
N TRP A 117 3.71 9.16 -11.59
CA TRP A 117 2.93 7.92 -11.47
C TRP A 117 3.28 7.19 -10.18
N HIS A 118 2.26 6.97 -9.37
CA HIS A 118 2.41 6.28 -8.10
C HIS A 118 1.13 5.50 -7.83
N ASN A 119 1.25 4.54 -6.92
CA ASN A 119 0.12 3.85 -6.36
C ASN A 119 0.17 3.98 -4.84
N THR A 120 -0.97 4.23 -4.23
CA THR A 120 -1.13 3.86 -2.83
C THR A 120 -1.26 2.34 -2.76
N HIS A 121 -0.31 1.71 -2.10
CA HIS A 121 -0.17 0.27 -1.96
C HIS A 121 -0.59 -0.15 -0.55
N HIS A 122 -1.34 -1.24 -0.47
CA HIS A 122 -1.68 -1.91 0.78
C HIS A 122 -0.53 -2.86 1.15
N VAL A 123 0.10 -2.68 2.30
CA VAL A 123 1.22 -3.55 2.71
C VAL A 123 0.73 -4.96 3.05
N ILE A 124 -0.44 -5.09 3.67
CA ILE A 124 -1.27 -6.30 3.66
C ILE A 124 -2.40 -6.06 2.67
N ALA A 125 -2.36 -6.73 1.52
CA ALA A 125 -3.34 -6.57 0.46
C ALA A 125 -4.61 -7.42 0.69
N CYS A 126 -5.73 -6.99 0.09
CA CYS A 126 -7.05 -7.60 0.28
C CYS A 126 -7.04 -9.10 -0.08
N GLY A 127 -6.45 -9.46 -1.23
CA GLY A 127 -6.46 -10.84 -1.72
C GLY A 127 -5.69 -11.80 -0.82
N GLU A 128 -4.55 -11.37 -0.28
CA GLU A 128 -3.74 -12.18 0.65
C GLU A 128 -4.44 -12.34 1.99
N LEU A 129 -5.16 -11.31 2.46
CA LEU A 129 -6.00 -11.42 3.66
C LEU A 129 -7.15 -12.42 3.44
N GLU A 130 -7.85 -12.33 2.30
CA GLU A 130 -8.94 -13.24 1.95
C GLU A 130 -8.45 -14.69 1.80
N THR A 131 -7.25 -14.87 1.26
CA THR A 131 -6.60 -16.19 1.16
C THR A 131 -6.26 -16.76 2.53
N ALA A 132 -5.74 -15.95 3.47
CA ALA A 132 -5.39 -16.40 4.81
C ALA A 132 -6.62 -16.64 5.72
N PHE A 133 -7.69 -15.86 5.50
CA PHE A 133 -8.96 -15.97 6.22
C PHE A 133 -10.10 -16.27 5.24
N PRO A 134 -10.15 -17.50 4.68
CA PRO A 134 -11.11 -17.85 3.64
C PRO A 134 -12.55 -18.00 4.16
N ASP A 135 -12.74 -18.24 5.47
CA ASP A 135 -14.07 -18.29 6.09
C ASP A 135 -14.66 -16.88 6.25
N PRO A 136 -15.84 -16.59 5.66
CA PRO A 136 -16.52 -15.32 5.84
C PRO A 136 -16.71 -14.92 7.32
N GLU A 137 -16.98 -15.86 8.22
CA GLU A 137 -17.15 -15.57 9.66
C GLU A 137 -15.87 -15.02 10.30
N GLU A 138 -14.71 -15.56 9.92
CA GLU A 138 -13.42 -15.02 10.40
C GLU A 138 -13.24 -13.58 9.92
N ARG A 139 -13.59 -13.28 8.66
CA ARG A 139 -13.54 -11.91 8.14
C ARG A 139 -14.53 -10.98 8.85
N ARG A 140 -15.72 -11.48 9.25
CA ARG A 140 -16.64 -10.69 10.09
C ARG A 140 -16.04 -10.36 11.45
N LEU A 141 -15.36 -11.33 12.07
CA LEU A 141 -14.71 -11.12 13.35
C LEU A 141 -13.58 -10.08 13.24
N ILE A 142 -12.79 -10.11 12.15
CA ILE A 142 -11.79 -9.06 11.87
C ILE A 142 -12.48 -7.69 11.72
N LEU A 143 -13.57 -7.60 10.95
CA LEU A 143 -14.34 -6.35 10.80
C LEU A 143 -14.88 -5.83 12.15
N ALA A 144 -15.38 -6.72 12.99
CA ALA A 144 -15.93 -6.40 14.32
C ALA A 144 -14.87 -5.83 15.26
N THR A 145 -13.58 -6.16 15.06
CA THR A 145 -12.47 -5.56 15.82
C THR A 145 -12.21 -4.10 15.43
N ARG A 146 -12.86 -3.60 14.37
CA ARG A 146 -12.66 -2.25 13.78
C ARG A 146 -11.31 -2.06 13.09
N TRP A 147 -10.58 -3.15 12.78
CA TRP A 147 -9.41 -3.07 11.93
C TRP A 147 -9.79 -2.63 10.51
N ASN A 148 -8.99 -1.77 9.90
CA ASN A 148 -9.28 -1.18 8.59
C ASN A 148 -8.06 -1.27 7.68
N ILE A 149 -8.17 -2.09 6.63
CA ILE A 149 -7.10 -2.33 5.67
C ILE A 149 -6.68 -1.05 4.93
N ASN A 150 -7.59 -0.08 4.81
CA ASN A 150 -7.36 1.17 4.09
C ASN A 150 -6.72 2.26 4.94
N GLU A 151 -6.43 2.00 6.21
CA GLU A 151 -5.84 2.98 7.12
C GLU A 151 -4.37 2.70 7.39
N MET A 152 -3.72 3.69 7.98
CA MET A 152 -2.38 3.54 8.50
C MET A 152 -2.40 2.54 9.67
N PRO A 153 -1.34 1.71 9.82
CA PRO A 153 -0.11 1.71 9.04
C PRO A 153 -0.16 0.80 7.80
N ASN A 154 -1.33 0.34 7.36
CA ASN A 154 -1.43 -0.65 6.30
C ASN A 154 -1.30 -0.09 4.87
N VAL A 155 -1.10 1.22 4.71
CA VAL A 155 -1.00 1.87 3.39
C VAL A 155 0.29 2.67 3.25
N ILE A 156 0.84 2.71 2.05
CA ILE A 156 2.04 3.48 1.69
C ILE A 156 1.94 3.97 0.24
N ILE A 157 2.42 5.19 -0.04
CA ILE A 157 2.49 5.69 -1.41
C ILE A 157 3.82 5.22 -2.02
N LEU A 158 3.74 4.43 -3.10
CA LEU A 158 4.90 3.91 -3.81
C LEU A 158 4.95 4.45 -5.25
N PRO A 159 6.09 4.98 -5.71
CA PRO A 159 6.28 5.36 -7.10
C PRO A 159 6.24 4.15 -8.04
N LYS A 160 5.77 4.36 -9.28
CA LYS A 160 5.85 3.37 -10.36
C LYS A 160 7.10 3.55 -11.23
N GLN A 161 7.64 4.76 -11.31
CA GLN A 161 8.89 5.01 -12.01
C GLN A 161 10.09 4.72 -11.10
N TYR A 162 10.98 3.85 -11.58
CA TYR A 162 12.24 3.51 -10.91
C TYR A 162 13.04 4.75 -10.49
N VAL A 163 13.15 5.74 -11.38
CA VAL A 163 13.90 6.97 -11.11
C VAL A 163 13.32 7.78 -9.96
N VAL A 164 11.99 7.87 -9.86
CA VAL A 164 11.32 8.58 -8.76
C VAL A 164 11.51 7.81 -7.46
N ALA A 165 11.40 6.48 -7.52
CA ALA A 165 11.69 5.58 -6.39
C ALA A 165 13.11 5.76 -5.85
N ARG A 166 14.11 5.89 -6.73
CA ARG A 166 15.49 6.18 -6.32
C ARG A 166 15.64 7.52 -5.60
N ILE A 167 15.01 8.57 -6.10
CA ILE A 167 15.08 9.91 -5.51
C ILE A 167 14.44 9.92 -4.12
N LEU A 168 13.28 9.28 -3.98
CA LEU A 168 12.55 9.15 -2.73
C LEU A 168 13.16 8.13 -1.76
N LYS A 169 14.12 7.33 -2.22
CA LYS A 169 14.64 6.17 -1.49
C LYS A 169 13.52 5.23 -1.05
N LEU A 170 12.60 4.95 -1.97
CA LEU A 170 11.51 4.00 -1.79
C LEU A 170 11.66 2.83 -2.77
N PRO A 171 10.99 1.69 -2.50
CA PRO A 171 10.78 0.67 -3.51
C PRO A 171 9.90 1.19 -4.65
N THR A 172 10.04 0.57 -5.83
CA THR A 172 9.12 0.76 -6.95
C THR A 172 7.98 -0.24 -6.83
N HIS A 173 6.71 0.18 -6.94
CA HIS A 173 5.55 -0.72 -6.81
C HIS A 173 5.56 -1.83 -7.86
N VAL A 174 5.32 -1.46 -9.13
CA VAL A 174 5.45 -2.31 -10.32
C VAL A 174 5.76 -1.36 -11.47
N PRO A 175 6.78 -1.64 -12.31
CA PRO A 175 7.08 -0.80 -13.45
C PRO A 175 5.90 -0.80 -14.45
N PRO A 176 5.70 0.27 -15.24
CA PRO A 176 4.60 0.35 -16.20
C PRO A 176 4.49 -0.81 -17.19
N GLU A 177 5.62 -1.46 -17.50
CA GLU A 177 5.73 -2.56 -18.47
C GLU A 177 5.89 -3.95 -17.81
N GLY A 178 5.81 -4.04 -16.48
CA GLY A 178 5.91 -5.30 -15.75
C GLY A 178 4.56 -5.99 -15.51
N PRO A 179 4.55 -7.29 -15.16
CA PRO A 179 3.34 -7.94 -14.69
C PRO A 179 2.78 -7.17 -13.50
N ALA A 180 1.46 -6.91 -13.48
CA ALA A 180 0.79 -6.13 -12.44
C ALA A 180 0.82 -6.80 -11.05
N GLU A 181 1.50 -7.93 -10.93
CA GLU A 181 1.51 -8.83 -9.80
C GLU A 181 2.90 -8.84 -9.16
N HIS A 182 2.90 -8.97 -7.84
CA HIS A 182 4.11 -9.11 -7.02
C HIS A 182 4.06 -10.49 -6.34
N GLU A 183 4.23 -11.54 -7.16
CA GLU A 183 4.06 -12.95 -6.78
C GLU A 183 4.88 -13.33 -5.54
N HIS A 184 6.15 -12.94 -5.50
CA HIS A 184 7.02 -13.30 -4.39
C HIS A 184 6.71 -12.51 -3.13
N TYR A 185 6.34 -11.24 -3.28
CA TYR A 185 5.87 -10.43 -2.15
C TYR A 185 4.60 -11.05 -1.57
N SER A 186 3.63 -11.38 -2.43
CA SER A 186 2.35 -12.02 -2.08
C SER A 186 2.56 -13.37 -1.40
N ALA A 187 3.45 -14.23 -1.92
CA ALA A 187 3.78 -15.51 -1.29
C ALA A 187 4.40 -15.36 0.10
N SER A 188 5.31 -14.38 0.25
CA SER A 188 5.93 -14.07 1.55
C SER A 188 4.88 -13.56 2.55
N LEU A 189 3.98 -12.68 2.10
CA LEU A 189 2.88 -12.14 2.91
C LEU A 189 1.91 -13.26 3.35
N GLY A 190 1.52 -14.15 2.45
CA GLY A 190 0.64 -15.28 2.77
C GLY A 190 1.23 -16.20 3.84
N THR A 191 2.54 -16.50 3.75
CA THR A 191 3.25 -17.28 4.79
C THR A 191 3.18 -16.61 6.17
N LYS A 192 3.29 -15.27 6.20
CA LYS A 192 3.24 -14.49 7.44
C LYS A 192 1.83 -14.41 8.02
N LEU A 193 0.81 -14.20 7.20
CA LEU A 193 -0.58 -14.20 7.66
C LEU A 193 -0.99 -15.57 8.22
N ASN A 194 -0.56 -16.67 7.58
CA ASN A 194 -0.76 -18.03 8.11
C ASN A 194 -0.08 -18.23 9.47
N SER A 195 1.09 -17.62 9.67
CA SER A 195 1.79 -17.66 10.95
C SER A 195 1.02 -16.91 12.06
N ILE A 196 0.39 -15.78 11.75
CA ILE A 196 -0.51 -15.06 12.68
C ILE A 196 -1.68 -15.96 13.08
N LYS A 197 -2.34 -16.59 12.09
CA LYS A 197 -3.46 -17.50 12.32
C LYS A 197 -3.06 -18.67 13.24
N ALA A 198 -1.90 -19.28 12.98
CA ALA A 198 -1.37 -20.36 13.79
C ALA A 198 -1.05 -19.94 15.24
N LYS A 199 -0.53 -18.73 15.46
CA LYS A 199 -0.25 -18.21 16.82
C LYS A 199 -1.50 -18.03 17.66
N LEU A 200 -2.61 -17.68 17.04
CA LEU A 200 -3.88 -17.39 17.72
C LEU A 200 -4.65 -18.67 18.10
N ALA A 201 -4.35 -19.78 17.46
CA ALA A 201 -4.98 -21.07 17.70
C ALA A 201 -4.38 -21.86 18.88
N LYS A 202 -3.83 -21.18 19.90
CA LYS A 202 -3.14 -21.83 21.05
C LYS A 202 -3.91 -23.05 21.57
N GLY A 203 -3.31 -24.22 21.46
CA GLY A 203 -3.84 -25.50 21.94
C GLY A 203 -4.46 -26.40 20.87
N GLU A 204 -4.61 -25.93 19.63
CA GLU A 204 -5.16 -26.71 18.53
C GLU A 204 -4.04 -27.29 17.65
N SER A 205 -3.88 -28.62 17.67
CA SER A 205 -2.85 -29.32 16.89
C SER A 205 -3.21 -29.46 15.41
N ASP A 206 -4.47 -29.21 15.05
CA ASP A 206 -4.97 -29.30 13.68
C ASP A 206 -4.99 -27.91 13.01
N PRO A 207 -4.10 -27.65 12.03
CA PRO A 207 -4.04 -26.35 11.33
C PRO A 207 -5.32 -25.99 10.58
N THR A 208 -6.20 -26.96 10.29
CA THR A 208 -7.51 -26.70 9.66
C THR A 208 -8.55 -26.19 10.66
N LYS A 209 -8.29 -26.34 11.97
CA LYS A 209 -9.14 -25.88 13.07
C LYS A 209 -8.63 -24.59 13.72
N HIS A 210 -7.56 -24.00 13.18
CA HIS A 210 -7.03 -22.70 13.61
C HIS A 210 -7.99 -21.58 13.21
N LYS A 211 -9.15 -21.52 13.86
CA LYS A 211 -10.23 -20.61 13.50
C LYS A 211 -10.16 -19.34 14.36
N LEU A 212 -10.39 -18.20 13.74
CA LEU A 212 -10.66 -16.96 14.46
C LEU A 212 -12.01 -17.07 15.18
N THR A 213 -12.04 -16.70 16.46
CA THR A 213 -13.22 -16.71 17.33
C THR A 213 -13.39 -15.34 17.99
N ASP A 214 -14.51 -15.15 18.69
CA ASP A 214 -14.74 -13.91 19.44
C ASP A 214 -13.70 -13.70 20.56
N GLU A 215 -13.15 -14.78 21.13
CA GLU A 215 -12.17 -14.73 22.21
C GLU A 215 -10.78 -14.26 21.73
N ASN A 216 -10.44 -14.48 20.46
CA ASN A 216 -9.11 -14.16 19.93
C ASN A 216 -9.09 -13.08 18.82
N LYS A 217 -10.25 -12.54 18.42
CA LYS A 217 -10.34 -11.50 17.38
C LYS A 217 -9.51 -10.25 17.66
N ASP A 218 -9.48 -9.78 18.90
CA ASP A 218 -8.71 -8.56 19.26
C ASP A 218 -7.21 -8.83 19.25
N ALA A 219 -6.79 -10.06 19.61
CA ALA A 219 -5.40 -10.47 19.45
C ALA A 219 -5.02 -10.54 17.95
N CYS A 220 -5.91 -11.05 17.09
CA CYS A 220 -5.71 -11.03 15.63
C CYS A 220 -5.54 -9.62 15.08
N ARG A 221 -6.42 -8.69 15.48
CA ARG A 221 -6.29 -7.28 15.12
C ARG A 221 -4.92 -6.73 15.51
N SER A 222 -4.50 -6.95 16.76
CA SER A 222 -3.19 -6.51 17.24
C SER A 222 -2.05 -7.07 16.39
N GLU A 223 -2.09 -8.35 16.03
CA GLU A 223 -1.06 -8.97 15.19
C GLU A 223 -1.08 -8.42 13.75
N LEU A 224 -2.24 -8.15 13.16
CA LEU A 224 -2.36 -7.49 11.86
C LEU A 224 -1.80 -6.07 11.89
N GLU A 225 -2.08 -5.28 12.93
CA GLU A 225 -1.54 -3.92 13.09
C GLU A 225 -0.01 -3.92 13.25
N LYS A 226 0.52 -4.85 14.04
CA LYS A 226 1.98 -5.03 14.18
C LYS A 226 2.63 -5.45 12.87
N ALA A 227 2.01 -6.40 12.17
CA ALA A 227 2.43 -6.83 10.84
C ALA A 227 2.47 -5.66 9.85
N SER A 228 1.38 -4.90 9.71
CA SER A 228 1.33 -3.73 8.85
C SER A 228 2.45 -2.73 9.19
N THR A 229 2.69 -2.48 10.49
CA THR A 229 3.77 -1.60 10.95
C THR A 229 5.15 -2.12 10.53
N ALA A 230 5.44 -3.39 10.81
CA ALA A 230 6.73 -4.01 10.54
C ALA A 230 7.05 -4.08 9.04
N ILE A 231 6.07 -4.51 8.23
CA ILE A 231 6.22 -4.56 6.76
C ILE A 231 6.47 -3.16 6.22
N ARG A 232 5.67 -2.17 6.65
CA ARG A 232 5.80 -0.80 6.16
C ARG A 232 7.17 -0.21 6.51
N ALA A 233 7.64 -0.42 7.73
CA ALA A 233 8.99 -0.01 8.14
C ALA A 233 10.07 -0.71 7.30
N PHE A 234 9.90 -2.01 7.02
CA PHE A 234 10.79 -2.75 6.14
C PHE A 234 10.81 -2.23 4.71
N LEU A 235 9.66 -1.86 4.13
CA LEU A 235 9.60 -1.28 2.78
C LEU A 235 10.39 0.02 2.72
N ILE A 236 10.22 0.90 3.70
CA ILE A 236 10.97 2.16 3.80
C ILE A 236 12.47 1.87 3.93
N ALA A 237 12.87 1.05 4.90
CA ALA A 237 14.27 0.71 5.13
C ALA A 237 14.93 0.01 3.92
N SER A 238 14.17 -0.83 3.20
CA SER A 238 14.64 -1.50 1.98
C SER A 238 14.85 -0.50 0.85
N GLY A 239 13.96 0.49 0.71
CA GLY A 239 14.15 1.59 -0.23
C GLY A 239 15.34 2.48 0.13
N GLU A 240 15.60 2.72 1.42
CA GLU A 240 16.78 3.46 1.86
C GLU A 240 18.09 2.72 1.55
N LYS A 241 18.10 1.40 1.77
CA LYS A 241 19.26 0.54 1.52
C LYS A 241 19.49 0.28 0.03
N ASN A 242 18.41 0.07 -0.73
CA ASN A 242 18.44 -0.21 -2.17
C ASN A 242 17.38 0.63 -2.91
N PRO A 243 17.65 1.93 -3.14
CA PRO A 243 16.67 2.83 -3.76
C PRO A 243 16.17 2.32 -5.10
N GLY A 244 14.84 2.29 -5.26
CA GLY A 244 14.17 1.85 -6.48
C GLY A 244 14.05 0.34 -6.67
N ILE A 245 14.49 -0.48 -5.71
CA ILE A 245 14.23 -1.93 -5.73
C ILE A 245 12.76 -2.22 -6.04
N ASN A 246 12.50 -3.15 -6.95
CA ASN A 246 11.13 -3.59 -7.25
C ASN A 246 10.55 -4.25 -5.99
N LEU A 247 9.32 -3.87 -5.62
CA LEU A 247 8.59 -4.44 -4.49
C LEU A 247 8.60 -5.98 -4.50
N ASP A 248 8.44 -6.60 -5.67
CA ASP A 248 8.40 -8.06 -5.81
C ASP A 248 9.77 -8.74 -5.61
N ASN A 249 10.86 -7.97 -5.69
CA ASN A 249 12.19 -8.47 -5.35
C ASN A 249 12.46 -8.44 -3.85
N LEU A 250 11.54 -7.86 -3.05
CA LEU A 250 11.65 -7.88 -1.61
C LEU A 250 11.13 -9.21 -1.06
N ARG A 251 11.85 -9.76 -0.09
CA ARG A 251 11.47 -10.97 0.64
C ARG A 251 11.17 -10.56 2.08
N LEU A 252 9.96 -10.87 2.55
CA LEU A 252 9.53 -10.51 3.91
C LEU A 252 10.07 -11.45 5.00
N ASP A 253 10.94 -12.39 4.61
CA ASP A 253 11.55 -13.38 5.50
C ASP A 253 12.42 -12.73 6.57
N SER A 254 13.12 -11.63 6.22
CA SER A 254 14.01 -10.88 7.11
C SER A 254 13.32 -9.82 7.95
N VAL A 255 12.02 -9.59 7.75
CA VAL A 255 11.26 -8.71 8.64
C VAL A 255 11.18 -9.42 9.99
N ASP A 256 11.50 -8.72 11.07
CA ASP A 256 11.31 -9.22 12.43
C ASP A 256 9.84 -9.02 12.79
N TRP A 257 9.07 -10.11 12.87
CA TRP A 257 7.65 -10.08 13.18
C TRP A 257 7.46 -10.49 14.64
N PRO A 258 6.52 -9.87 15.37
CA PRO A 258 6.06 -10.39 16.65
C PRO A 258 5.47 -11.79 16.50
#